data_AF-A0A0F9KSD2-F1
#
_entry.id   AF-A0A0F9KSD2-F1
#
_cell.length_a   1.000
_cell.length_b   1.000
_cell.length_c   1.000
_cell.angle_alpha   90.00
_cell.angle_beta   90.00
_cell.angle_gamma   90.00
#
_symmetry.space_group_name_H-M   'P 1'
#
loop_
_entity.id
_entity.type
_entity.pdbx_description
1 polymer ?
#
loop_
_entity_poly.entity_id
_entity_poly.type
_entity_poly.pdbx_seq_one_letter_code
_entity_poly.pdbx_strand_id
1 'polypeptide(L)'
;MSTTPIRRWRPPVVTDFPDWADERKRKSFIKELDFALRAIFDNTATIESNYIGKTPTLEGKLVNWGTASITGSGTVATGLTTIESVSLTIRGSAASDNALTYTVSGGTLTIYVWMPTAAGDTTPIAETAALTIAWEARGA
;
A
#
# COMPACT_ATOMS: atom_id res chain seq x y z
N MET A 1 -17.84 -8.09 -27.63
CA MET A 1 -16.77 -7.62 -26.73
C MET A 1 -16.46 -6.18 -27.10
N SER A 2 -16.84 -5.23 -26.24
CA SER A 2 -16.69 -3.78 -26.47
C SER A 2 -15.37 -3.33 -25.85
N THR A 3 -14.44 -2.86 -26.67
CA THR A 3 -13.20 -2.23 -26.21
C THR A 3 -13.46 -0.73 -26.04
N THR A 4 -13.65 -0.28 -24.80
CA THR A 4 -13.72 1.15 -24.51
C THR A 4 -12.36 1.77 -24.81
N PRO A 5 -12.25 2.73 -25.77
CA PRO A 5 -10.97 3.36 -26.05
C PRO A 5 -10.54 4.19 -24.84
N ILE A 6 -9.27 4.04 -24.44
CA ILE A 6 -8.64 4.90 -23.44
C ILE A 6 -8.73 6.34 -23.95
N ARG A 7 -9.60 7.15 -23.33
CA ARG A 7 -9.64 8.60 -23.59
C ARG A 7 -8.34 9.20 -23.05
N ARG A 8 -7.32 9.28 -23.91
CA ARG A 8 -6.14 10.10 -23.62
C ARG A 8 -6.65 11.52 -23.40
N TRP A 9 -6.36 12.07 -22.22
CA TRP A 9 -6.68 13.45 -21.89
C TRP A 9 -6.10 14.36 -22.98
N ARG A 10 -6.97 15.13 -23.64
CA ARG A 10 -6.56 16.25 -24.49
C ARG A 10 -6.70 17.50 -23.63
N PRO A 11 -5.66 18.33 -23.50
CA PRO A 11 -5.81 19.61 -22.83
C PRO A 11 -6.94 20.40 -23.50
N PRO A 12 -7.74 21.14 -22.72
CA PRO A 12 -8.69 22.09 -23.29
C PRO A 12 -7.92 23.04 -24.21
N VAL A 13 -8.32 23.10 -25.47
CA VAL A 13 -7.80 24.10 -26.40
C VAL A 13 -8.32 25.43 -25.90
N VAL A 14 -7.43 26.28 -25.40
CA VAL A 14 -7.75 27.66 -25.05
C VAL A 14 -8.05 28.38 -26.36
N THR A 15 -9.33 28.55 -26.71
CA THR A 15 -9.73 29.24 -27.94
C THR A 15 -9.93 30.75 -27.73
N ASP A 16 -10.10 31.17 -26.48
CA ASP A 16 -10.50 32.53 -26.14
C ASP A 16 -9.35 33.25 -25.42
N PHE A 17 -8.35 33.66 -26.20
CA PHE A 17 -7.29 34.54 -25.70
C PHE A 17 -7.82 35.98 -25.68
N PRO A 18 -7.74 36.73 -24.56
CA PRO A 18 -8.15 38.12 -24.53
C PRO A 18 -7.26 38.97 -25.47
N ASP A 19 -7.87 39.92 -26.19
CA ASP A 19 -7.32 40.62 -27.37
C ASP A 19 -6.16 41.62 -27.12
N TRP A 20 -5.38 41.47 -26.06
CA TRP A 20 -4.25 42.37 -25.76
C TRP A 20 -2.96 41.93 -26.47
N ALA A 21 -2.88 42.22 -27.77
CA ALA A 21 -1.93 43.17 -28.36
C ALA A 21 -0.42 43.18 -28.00
N ASP A 22 0.22 42.06 -27.67
CA ASP A 22 1.69 41.98 -27.81
C ASP A 22 2.17 40.53 -28.03
N GLU A 23 2.75 40.26 -29.20
CA GLU A 23 3.39 38.98 -29.55
C GLU A 23 4.38 38.52 -28.46
N ARG A 24 5.04 39.48 -27.79
CA ARG A 24 5.97 39.21 -26.69
C ARG A 24 5.28 38.60 -25.48
N LYS A 25 4.10 39.09 -25.12
CA LYS A 25 3.31 38.63 -23.97
C LYS A 25 2.70 37.24 -24.21
N ARG A 26 2.32 36.94 -25.46
CA ARG A 26 1.93 35.58 -25.86
C ARG A 26 3.09 34.60 -25.75
N LYS A 27 4.29 34.97 -26.23
CA LYS A 27 5.48 34.13 -26.14
C LYS A 27 5.96 33.92 -24.70
N SER A 28 5.84 34.92 -23.82
CA SER A 28 6.16 34.75 -22.40
C SER A 28 5.16 33.83 -21.71
N PHE A 29 3.86 34.02 -21.95
CA PHE A 29 2.83 33.15 -21.38
C PHE A 29 2.99 31.69 -21.82
N ILE A 30 3.28 31.43 -23.10
CA ILE A 30 3.53 30.07 -23.60
C ILE A 30 4.76 29.46 -22.92
N LYS A 31 5.84 30.23 -22.73
CA LYS A 31 7.04 29.75 -22.04
C LYS A 31 6.79 29.46 -20.56
N GLU A 32 6.03 30.32 -19.88
CA GLU A 32 5.65 30.12 -18.48
C GLU A 32 4.75 28.89 -18.33
N LEU A 33 3.81 28.69 -19.25
CA LEU A 33 2.95 27.51 -19.28
C LEU A 33 3.75 26.23 -19.53
N ASP A 34 4.69 26.25 -20.47
CA ASP A 34 5.56 25.11 -20.79
C ASP A 34 6.47 24.76 -19.59
N PHE A 35 7.04 25.77 -18.93
CA PHE A 35 7.84 25.58 -17.73
C PHE A 35 7.02 25.02 -16.56
N ALA A 36 5.82 25.55 -16.34
CA ALA A 36 4.91 25.07 -15.29
C ALA A 36 4.45 23.62 -15.56
N LEU A 37 4.11 23.29 -16.80
CA LEU A 37 3.72 21.93 -17.19
C LEU A 37 4.88 20.95 -17.04
N ARG A 38 6.08 21.34 -17.42
CA ARG A 38 7.28 20.52 -17.23
C ARG A 38 7.60 20.30 -15.75
N ALA A 39 7.55 21.35 -14.93
CA ALA A 39 7.76 21.24 -13.50
C ALA A 39 6.72 20.34 -12.82
N ILE A 40 5.45 20.41 -13.24
CA ILE A 40 4.40 19.51 -12.72
C ILE A 40 4.66 18.08 -13.17
N PHE A 41 5.00 17.85 -14.44
CA PHE A 41 5.26 16.50 -14.97
C PHE A 41 6.47 15.84 -14.31
N ASP A 42 7.57 16.58 -14.11
CA ASP A 42 8.78 16.12 -13.40
C ASP A 42 8.47 15.84 -11.91
N ASN A 43 7.59 16.62 -11.28
CA ASN A 43 7.12 16.38 -9.92
C ASN A 43 6.22 15.13 -9.82
N THR A 44 5.34 14.87 -10.78
CA THR A 44 4.58 13.61 -10.81
C THR A 44 5.45 12.42 -11.15
N ALA A 45 6.43 12.56 -12.05
CA ALA A 45 7.38 11.48 -12.36
C ALA A 45 8.29 11.15 -11.16
N THR A 46 8.63 12.14 -10.33
CA THR A 46 9.35 11.90 -9.07
C THR A 46 8.45 11.31 -7.98
N ILE A 47 7.17 11.67 -7.93
CA ILE A 47 6.20 11.00 -7.05
C ILE A 47 5.99 9.55 -7.52
N GLU A 48 5.76 9.31 -8.80
CA GLU A 48 5.61 7.97 -9.36
C GLU A 48 6.90 7.15 -9.20
N SER A 49 8.09 7.72 -9.41
CA SER A 49 9.37 7.04 -9.15
C SER A 49 9.65 6.75 -7.67
N ASN A 50 9.15 7.61 -6.77
CA ASN A 50 9.32 7.42 -5.32
C ASN A 50 8.27 6.49 -4.70
N TYR A 51 7.11 6.28 -5.33
CA TYR A 51 6.02 5.47 -4.80
C TYR A 51 5.72 4.20 -5.61
N ILE A 52 6.02 4.17 -6.91
CA ILE A 52 5.86 3.00 -7.78
C ILE A 52 7.19 2.24 -7.80
N GLY A 53 7.30 1.25 -6.91
CA GLY A 53 8.39 0.28 -6.91
C GLY A 53 9.46 0.46 -5.83
N LYS A 54 9.43 1.55 -5.05
CA LYS A 54 10.18 1.61 -3.79
C LYS A 54 9.32 1.00 -2.70
N THR A 55 9.86 -0.05 -2.07
CA THR A 55 9.30 -0.59 -0.84
C THR A 55 9.17 0.56 0.16
N PRO A 56 7.97 0.80 0.71
CA PRO A 56 7.71 1.91 1.61
C PRO A 56 8.66 1.77 2.80
N THR A 57 9.45 2.82 3.04
CA THR A 57 10.34 2.85 4.19
C THR A 57 9.72 3.66 5.30
N LEU A 58 9.73 3.11 6.51
CA LEU A 58 9.41 3.82 7.73
C LEU A 58 10.67 3.78 8.59
N GLU A 59 11.17 4.95 9.01
CA GLU A 59 12.41 5.05 9.78
C GLU A 59 13.64 4.41 9.09
N GLY A 60 13.64 4.38 7.74
CA GLY A 60 14.73 3.78 6.94
C GLY A 60 14.66 2.25 6.81
N LYS A 61 13.63 1.59 7.35
CA LYS A 61 13.40 0.14 7.22
C LYS A 61 12.38 -0.15 6.15
N LEU A 62 12.59 -1.21 5.36
CA LEU A 62 11.59 -1.70 4.43
C LEU A 62 10.36 -2.19 5.20
N VAL A 63 9.18 -1.74 4.79
CA VAL A 63 7.91 -2.19 5.33
C VAL A 63 7.19 -2.98 4.25
N ASN A 64 6.65 -4.13 4.62
CA ASN A 64 5.71 -4.86 3.78
C ASN A 64 4.48 -5.26 4.60
N TRP A 65 3.34 -5.36 3.95
CA TRP A 65 2.07 -5.69 4.58
C TRP A 65 1.22 -6.56 3.67
N GLY A 66 0.26 -7.24 4.28
CA GLY A 66 -0.70 -8.03 3.53
C GLY A 66 -1.79 -8.59 4.42
N THR A 67 -2.60 -9.45 3.83
CA THR A 67 -3.61 -10.23 4.53
C THR A 67 -3.45 -11.69 4.18
N ALA A 68 -3.62 -12.56 5.16
CA ALA A 68 -3.62 -14.00 4.98
C ALA A 68 -4.84 -14.60 5.68
N SER A 69 -5.45 -15.62 5.06
CA SER A 69 -6.47 -16.43 5.70
C SER A 69 -5.78 -17.60 6.41
N ILE A 70 -5.94 -17.70 7.73
CA ILE A 70 -5.23 -18.66 8.57
C ILE A 70 -6.22 -19.45 9.43
N THR A 71 -6.05 -20.77 9.45
CA THR A 71 -6.77 -21.71 10.32
C THR A 71 -5.76 -22.41 11.22
N GLY A 72 -5.76 -22.09 12.51
CA GLY A 72 -4.81 -22.62 13.51
C GLY A 72 -3.39 -22.10 13.34
N SER A 73 -2.72 -22.38 12.23
CA SER A 73 -1.38 -21.86 11.92
C SER A 73 -1.15 -21.67 10.43
N GLY A 74 -0.33 -20.68 10.06
CA GLY A 74 0.01 -20.41 8.67
C GLY A 74 1.32 -19.64 8.52
N THR A 75 1.98 -19.82 7.38
CA THR A 75 3.22 -19.12 7.05
C THR A 75 3.00 -18.08 5.97
N VAL A 76 3.63 -16.93 6.11
CA VAL A 76 3.60 -15.83 5.16
C VAL A 76 5.02 -15.41 4.82
N ALA A 77 5.32 -15.38 3.52
CA ALA A 77 6.57 -14.79 3.02
C ALA A 77 6.40 -13.26 2.95
N THR A 78 7.19 -12.54 3.75
CA THR A 78 7.10 -11.07 3.81
C THR A 78 7.88 -10.38 2.70
N GLY A 79 8.71 -11.11 1.94
CA GLY A 79 9.60 -10.53 0.92
C GLY A 79 10.77 -9.71 1.48
N LEU A 80 10.89 -9.60 2.81
CA LEU A 80 12.05 -9.02 3.50
C LEU A 80 13.12 -10.10 3.69
N THR A 81 14.38 -9.71 3.79
CA THR A 81 15.48 -10.66 4.10
C THR A 81 15.55 -10.90 5.61
N THR A 82 15.27 -9.87 6.40
CA THR A 82 15.23 -9.90 7.86
C THR A 82 14.00 -9.15 8.36
N ILE A 83 13.37 -9.68 9.39
CA ILE A 83 12.21 -9.05 10.05
C ILE A 83 12.64 -8.61 11.44
N GLU A 84 12.49 -7.33 11.73
CA GLU A 84 12.83 -6.73 13.02
C GLU A 84 11.59 -6.44 13.88
N SER A 85 10.46 -6.14 13.25
CA SER A 85 9.20 -5.92 13.95
C SER A 85 8.02 -6.42 13.14
N VAL A 86 7.02 -6.95 13.84
CA VAL A 86 5.79 -7.49 13.26
C VAL A 86 4.59 -6.92 14.02
N SER A 87 3.58 -6.48 13.28
CA SER A 87 2.26 -6.17 13.82
C SER A 87 1.23 -7.10 13.18
N LEU A 88 0.36 -7.69 13.99
CA LEU A 88 -0.69 -8.60 13.56
C LEU A 88 -2.04 -8.16 14.09
N THR A 89 -3.05 -8.17 13.22
CA THR A 89 -4.41 -7.79 13.57
C THR A 89 -5.41 -8.77 12.96
N ILE A 90 -6.30 -9.31 13.79
CA ILE A 90 -7.43 -10.13 13.31
C ILE A 90 -8.46 -9.19 12.68
N ARG A 91 -8.82 -9.41 11.41
CA ARG A 91 -9.89 -8.66 10.73
C ARG A 91 -11.21 -9.40 10.80
N GLY A 92 -12.24 -8.71 11.31
CA GLY A 92 -13.62 -9.16 11.21
C GLY A 92 -14.02 -10.30 12.15
N SER A 93 -13.24 -10.60 13.20
CA SER A 93 -13.69 -11.53 14.23
C SER A 93 -14.68 -10.86 15.18
N ALA A 94 -15.81 -11.51 15.43
CA ALA A 94 -16.74 -11.15 16.49
C ALA A 94 -16.30 -11.71 17.87
N ALA A 95 -15.35 -12.65 17.89
CA ALA A 95 -14.80 -13.23 19.10
C ALA A 95 -13.63 -12.36 19.61
N SER A 96 -13.80 -11.80 20.81
CA SER A 96 -12.82 -10.95 21.49
C SER A 96 -11.65 -11.71 22.12
N ASP A 97 -11.78 -13.04 22.22
CA ASP A 97 -10.94 -13.86 23.09
C ASP A 97 -9.85 -14.62 22.31
N ASN A 98 -9.73 -14.35 21.01
CA ASN A 98 -8.71 -14.95 20.18
C ASN A 98 -7.33 -14.34 20.48
N ALA A 99 -6.33 -15.19 20.60
CA ALA A 99 -4.95 -14.77 20.79
C ALA A 99 -4.11 -15.07 19.54
N LEU A 100 -3.17 -14.17 19.25
CA LEU A 100 -2.20 -14.34 18.17
C LEU A 100 -0.80 -14.50 18.76
N THR A 101 -0.09 -15.51 18.30
CA THR A 101 1.36 -15.60 18.52
C THR A 101 2.05 -15.78 17.17
N TYR A 102 3.33 -15.45 17.10
CA TYR A 102 4.09 -15.56 15.87
C TYR A 102 5.54 -15.94 16.13
N THR A 103 6.16 -16.54 15.13
CA THR A 103 7.59 -16.77 15.08
C THR A 103 8.14 -16.24 13.76
N VAL A 104 9.38 -15.76 13.81
CA VAL A 104 10.07 -15.17 12.67
C VAL A 104 11.29 -16.03 12.37
N SER A 105 11.48 -16.37 11.10
CA SER A 105 12.69 -17.03 10.61
C SER A 105 13.10 -16.39 9.29
N GLY A 106 14.15 -15.56 9.33
CA GLY A 106 14.57 -14.74 8.20
C GLY A 106 13.44 -13.81 7.72
N GLY A 107 13.04 -13.97 6.46
CA GLY A 107 11.95 -13.24 5.81
C GLY A 107 10.55 -13.86 5.97
N THR A 108 10.45 -14.97 6.70
CA THR A 108 9.20 -15.73 6.83
C THR A 108 8.59 -15.51 8.21
N LEU A 109 7.30 -15.20 8.21
CA LEU A 109 6.48 -15.04 9.38
C LEU A 109 5.56 -16.25 9.53
N THR A 110 5.66 -16.97 10.65
CA THR A 110 4.72 -18.04 11.01
C THR A 110 3.77 -17.51 12.07
N ILE A 111 2.47 -17.53 11.79
CA ILE A 111 1.42 -16.99 12.65
C ILE A 111 0.61 -18.17 13.19
N TYR A 112 0.35 -18.14 14.50
CA TYR A 112 -0.52 -19.06 15.20
C TYR A 112 -1.72 -18.30 15.73
N VAL A 113 -2.90 -18.87 15.53
CA VAL A 113 -4.18 -18.32 15.93
C VAL A 113 -4.80 -19.26 16.95
N TRP A 114 -5.07 -18.73 18.14
CA TRP A 114 -5.60 -19.48 19.27
C TRP A 114 -7.00 -18.99 19.60
N MET A 115 -7.86 -19.93 19.98
CA MET A 115 -9.21 -19.68 20.50
C MET A 115 -9.38 -20.36 21.86
N PRO A 116 -10.24 -19.85 22.74
CA PRO A 116 -10.60 -20.56 23.96
C PRO A 116 -11.32 -21.88 23.63
N THR A 117 -11.19 -22.89 24.49
CA THR A 117 -11.83 -24.19 24.29
C THR A 117 -13.35 -24.10 24.46
N ALA A 118 -13.81 -23.23 25.38
CA ALA A 118 -15.21 -22.92 25.61
C ALA A 118 -15.33 -21.55 26.31
N ALA A 119 -16.52 -20.97 26.32
CA ALA A 119 -16.79 -19.75 27.09
C ALA A 119 -16.46 -19.99 28.58
N GLY A 120 -15.52 -19.22 29.13
CA GLY A 120 -15.06 -19.35 30.52
C GLY A 120 -13.93 -20.38 30.74
N ASP A 121 -13.51 -21.12 29.71
CA ASP A 121 -12.30 -21.96 29.73
C ASP A 121 -11.21 -21.30 28.87
N THR A 122 -10.20 -20.74 29.55
CA THR A 122 -9.11 -20.00 28.93
C THR A 122 -8.02 -20.89 28.34
N THR A 123 -8.21 -22.21 28.30
CA THR A 123 -7.23 -23.11 27.69
C THR A 123 -7.18 -22.85 26.18
N PRO A 124 -6.06 -22.33 25.64
CA PRO A 124 -5.98 -21.97 24.24
C PRO A 124 -5.83 -23.23 23.38
N ILE A 125 -6.71 -23.39 22.42
CA ILE A 125 -6.62 -24.40 21.36
C ILE A 125 -6.42 -23.70 20.02
N ALA A 126 -5.89 -24.43 19.03
CA ALA A 126 -5.74 -23.89 17.69
C ALA A 126 -7.11 -23.53 17.12
N GLU A 127 -7.17 -22.36 16.49
CA GLU A 127 -8.38 -21.87 15.81
C GLU A 127 -8.83 -22.87 14.74
N THR A 128 -10.13 -23.16 14.73
CA THR A 128 -10.72 -24.16 13.81
C THR A 128 -11.41 -23.52 12.62
N ALA A 129 -11.74 -22.23 12.69
CA ALA A 129 -12.27 -21.45 11.59
C ALA A 129 -11.18 -20.65 10.87
N ALA A 130 -11.37 -20.37 9.58
CA ALA A 130 -10.46 -19.50 8.86
C ALA A 130 -10.66 -18.04 9.31
N LEU A 131 -9.61 -17.41 9.84
CA LEU A 131 -9.61 -15.99 10.19
C LEU A 131 -8.71 -15.20 9.25
N THR A 132 -9.17 -14.00 8.87
CA THR A 132 -8.36 -13.07 8.07
C THR A 132 -7.42 -12.31 8.99
N ILE A 133 -6.13 -12.56 8.88
CA ILE A 133 -5.09 -11.86 9.62
C ILE A 133 -4.44 -10.82 8.72
N ALA A 134 -4.53 -9.56 9.11
CA ALA A 134 -3.71 -8.50 8.55
C ALA A 134 -2.35 -8.50 9.25
N TRP A 135 -1.28 -8.46 8.46
CA TRP A 135 0.08 -8.45 8.96
C TRP A 135 0.86 -7.28 8.37
N GLU A 136 1.76 -6.75 9.18
CA GLU A 136 2.76 -5.75 8.79
C GLU A 136 4.10 -6.21 9.34
N ALA A 137 5.11 -6.28 8.47
CA ALA A 137 6.47 -6.62 8.84
C ALA A 137 7.41 -5.47 8.45
N ARG A 138 8.39 -5.18 9.30
CA ARG A 138 9.43 -4.17 9.05
C ARG A 138 10.81 -4.77 9.23
N GLY A 139 11.75 -4.40 8.37
CA GLY A 139 13.13 -4.87 8.43
C GLY A 139 13.94 -4.49 7.18
N ALA A 140 14.86 -5.36 6.77
CA ALA A 140 15.76 -5.15 5.62
C ALA A 140 15.60 -6.24 4.57
#